data_AF-A0A950JN35-F1
#
_entry.id   AF-A0A950JN35-F1
#
_cell.length_a   1.000
_cell.length_b   1.000
_cell.length_c   1.000
_cell.angle_alpha   90.00
_cell.angle_beta   90.00
_cell.angle_gamma   90.00
#
_symmetry.space_group_name_H-M   'P 1'
#
loop_
_entity.id
_entity.type
_entity.pdbx_description
1 polymer ?
#
loop_
_entity_poly.entity_id
_entity_poly.type
_entity_poly.pdbx_seq_one_letter_code
_entity_poly.pdbx_strand_id
1 'polypeptide(L)'
;MPKATAVWLIDNTTLTFEQIAEYCGLHPLEVKGIADEDVAKGIKGQDPVSSGQLTREAIEAAEKDPNKRLKMAAPKHKMPSVKLKKAPRYTPVSKRQDKPDAVYWLLRNHPEFGDADIIKLIGTTKATIQKIRERSHWNAAAIKAVDPVTLGLCSQLELDLAVTRANQKRDRQVRKAEKRGERLRPIEETVGGGRHPAEAAESPPRNPDEGAPASDEYALSAELEQD
;
A
#
# COMPACT_ATOMS: atom_id res chain seq x y z
N MET A 1 29.75 -8.11 -2.85
CA MET A 1 31.10 -7.50 -2.79
C MET A 1 32.14 -8.60 -2.53
N PRO A 2 32.40 -9.50 -3.50
CA PRO A 2 33.25 -10.68 -3.29
C PRO A 2 34.71 -10.34 -2.95
N LYS A 3 35.26 -9.26 -3.53
CA LYS A 3 36.64 -8.80 -3.26
C LYS A 3 36.84 -8.34 -1.81
N ALA A 4 35.87 -7.65 -1.22
CA ALA A 4 35.96 -7.19 0.17
C ALA A 4 35.91 -8.35 1.17
N THR A 5 35.11 -9.38 0.87
CA THR A 5 35.08 -10.60 1.67
C THR A 5 36.38 -11.40 1.52
N ALA A 6 36.96 -11.45 0.32
CA ALA A 6 38.26 -12.08 0.09
C ALA A 6 39.39 -11.42 0.88
N VAL A 7 39.49 -10.08 0.89
CA VAL A 7 40.46 -9.33 1.71
C VAL A 7 40.35 -9.73 3.18
N TRP A 8 39.13 -9.73 3.74
CA TRP A 8 38.92 -10.10 5.13
C TRP A 8 39.33 -11.54 5.43
N LEU A 9 38.99 -12.49 4.54
CA LEU A 9 39.35 -13.91 4.72
C LEU A 9 40.87 -14.12 4.67
N ILE A 10 41.58 -13.45 3.77
CA ILE A 10 43.05 -13.55 3.68
C ILE A 10 43.71 -13.04 4.97
N ASP A 11 43.22 -11.93 5.52
CA ASP A 11 43.84 -11.28 6.70
C ASP A 11 43.50 -11.97 8.04
N ASN A 12 42.35 -12.66 8.12
CA ASN A 12 41.80 -13.15 9.39
C ASN A 12 41.69 -14.68 9.49
N THR A 13 42.05 -15.43 8.44
CA THR A 13 41.93 -16.90 8.41
C THR A 13 43.15 -17.54 7.76
N THR A 14 43.40 -18.83 8.03
CA THR A 14 44.49 -19.59 7.39
C THR A 14 44.03 -20.44 6.20
N LEU A 15 42.96 -20.02 5.53
CA LEU A 15 42.39 -20.71 4.39
C LEU A 15 43.33 -20.66 3.17
N THR A 16 43.26 -21.67 2.31
CA THR A 16 44.02 -21.67 1.06
C THR A 16 43.44 -20.67 0.05
N PHE A 17 44.29 -20.17 -0.86
CA PHE A 17 43.84 -19.27 -1.91
C PHE A 17 42.77 -19.89 -2.82
N GLU A 18 42.81 -21.22 -3.02
CA GLU A 18 41.79 -21.95 -3.78
C GLU A 18 40.43 -21.98 -3.06
N GLN A 19 40.43 -22.19 -1.74
CA GLN A 19 39.19 -22.17 -0.94
C GLN A 19 38.53 -20.78 -0.95
N ILE A 20 39.32 -19.72 -0.82
CA ILE A 20 38.83 -18.34 -0.85
C ILE A 20 38.33 -17.98 -2.27
N ALA A 21 39.07 -18.38 -3.30
CA ALA A 21 38.70 -18.20 -4.70
C ALA A 21 37.35 -18.84 -5.02
N GLU A 22 37.15 -20.10 -4.61
CA GLU A 22 35.91 -20.82 -4.85
C GLU A 22 34.72 -20.19 -4.11
N TYR A 23 34.91 -19.77 -2.85
CA TYR A 23 33.84 -19.13 -2.08
C TYR A 23 33.43 -17.76 -2.63
N CYS A 24 34.41 -16.93 -2.99
CA CYS A 24 34.17 -15.59 -3.51
C CYS A 24 33.84 -15.56 -5.01
N GLY A 25 33.98 -16.69 -5.73
CA GLY A 25 33.81 -16.78 -7.18
C GLY A 25 34.89 -16.01 -7.96
N LEU A 26 36.10 -15.95 -7.42
CA LEU A 26 37.27 -15.26 -8.01
C LEU A 26 38.29 -16.28 -8.50
N HIS A 27 39.23 -15.87 -9.35
CA HIS A 27 40.33 -16.75 -9.75
C HIS A 27 41.42 -16.80 -8.66
N PRO A 28 42.10 -17.94 -8.41
CA PRO A 28 43.18 -18.01 -7.40
C PRO A 28 44.29 -16.97 -7.57
N LEU A 29 44.60 -16.59 -8.82
CA LEU A 29 45.56 -15.52 -9.12
C LEU A 29 45.08 -14.13 -8.66
N GLU A 30 43.77 -13.87 -8.70
CA GLU A 30 43.22 -12.62 -8.18
C GLU A 30 43.30 -12.60 -6.65
N VAL A 31 43.02 -13.73 -5.99
CA VAL A 31 43.17 -13.86 -4.53
C VAL A 31 44.64 -13.67 -4.12
N LYS A 32 45.58 -14.22 -4.87
CA LYS A 32 47.02 -13.98 -4.66
C LYS A 32 47.38 -12.51 -4.87
N GLY A 33 46.89 -11.87 -5.92
CA GLY A 33 47.09 -10.44 -6.16
C GLY A 33 46.42 -9.53 -5.12
N ILE A 34 45.41 -10.01 -4.39
CA ILE A 34 44.83 -9.33 -3.23
C ILE A 34 45.76 -9.49 -2.01
N ALA A 35 46.30 -10.70 -1.79
CA ALA A 35 47.27 -10.96 -0.72
C ALA A 35 48.58 -10.18 -0.91
N ASP A 36 49.03 -10.01 -2.15
CA ASP A 36 50.19 -9.19 -2.52
C ASP A 36 49.87 -7.67 -2.53
N GLU A 37 48.68 -7.28 -2.07
CA GLU A 37 48.15 -5.91 -2.04
C GLU A 37 48.11 -5.18 -3.41
N ASP A 38 48.22 -5.88 -4.54
CA ASP A 38 48.28 -5.26 -5.87
C ASP A 38 46.88 -4.89 -6.42
N VAL A 39 45.91 -5.80 -6.27
CA VAL A 39 44.60 -5.73 -6.95
C VAL A 39 43.51 -5.01 -6.14
N ALA A 40 43.68 -4.86 -4.83
CA ALA A 40 42.64 -4.39 -3.91
C ALA A 40 43.05 -3.21 -3.01
N LYS A 41 44.03 -2.39 -3.44
CA LYS A 41 44.46 -1.19 -2.69
C LYS A 41 43.26 -0.30 -2.34
N GLY A 42 42.99 -0.14 -1.06
CA GLY A 42 41.92 0.71 -0.53
C GLY A 42 40.55 0.04 -0.33
N ILE A 43 40.38 -1.24 -0.61
CA ILE A 43 39.15 -1.97 -0.29
C ILE A 43 39.18 -2.38 1.19
N LYS A 44 38.23 -1.90 1.99
CA LYS A 44 38.07 -2.35 3.38
C LYS A 44 37.48 -3.76 3.41
N GLY A 45 38.14 -4.67 4.13
CA GLY A 45 37.66 -6.03 4.34
C GLY A 45 36.28 -6.05 5.00
N GLN A 46 35.37 -6.87 4.47
CA GLN A 46 34.03 -7.06 5.01
C GLN A 46 33.89 -8.45 5.63
N ASP A 47 33.59 -8.49 6.93
CA ASP A 47 33.45 -9.73 7.69
C ASP A 47 32.23 -10.58 7.20
N PRO A 48 32.47 -11.79 6.66
CA PRO A 48 31.42 -12.73 6.24
C PRO A 48 30.65 -13.35 7.42
N VAL A 49 31.23 -13.41 8.62
CA VAL A 49 30.60 -13.94 9.83
C VAL A 49 29.61 -12.91 10.39
N SER A 50 30.03 -11.66 10.52
CA SER A 50 29.15 -10.55 10.95
C SER A 50 27.99 -10.31 9.98
N SER A 51 28.20 -10.51 8.68
CA SER A 51 27.13 -10.44 7.67
C SER A 51 26.22 -11.67 7.62
N GLY A 52 26.53 -12.72 8.41
CA GLY A 52 25.75 -13.95 8.47
C GLY A 52 25.87 -14.85 7.24
N GLN A 53 26.88 -14.62 6.38
CA GLN A 53 27.16 -15.41 5.19
C GLN A 53 27.96 -16.68 5.50
N LEU A 54 28.84 -16.63 6.52
CA LEU A 54 29.60 -17.78 7.03
C LEU A 54 29.38 -17.95 8.53
N THR A 55 29.56 -19.18 9.01
CA THR A 55 29.67 -19.47 10.44
C THR A 55 31.12 -19.65 10.83
N ARG A 56 31.48 -19.30 12.07
CA ARG A 56 32.85 -19.47 12.59
C ARG A 56 33.28 -20.95 12.55
N GLU A 57 32.35 -21.85 12.88
CA GLU A 57 32.55 -23.30 12.79
C GLU A 57 32.90 -23.78 11.38
N ALA A 58 32.31 -23.16 10.34
CA ALA A 58 32.60 -23.52 8.96
C ALA A 58 34.02 -23.10 8.55
N ILE A 59 34.49 -21.94 9.03
CA ILE A 59 35.86 -21.46 8.82
C ILE A 59 36.85 -22.38 9.53
N GLU A 60 36.67 -22.63 10.83
CA GLU A 60 37.57 -23.50 11.61
C GLU A 60 37.66 -24.92 11.03
N ALA A 61 36.57 -25.44 10.48
CA ALA A 61 36.57 -26.76 9.86
C ALA A 61 37.20 -26.76 8.46
N ALA A 62 37.24 -25.63 7.77
CA ALA A 62 37.91 -25.46 6.47
C ALA A 62 39.40 -25.13 6.63
N GLU A 63 39.82 -24.50 7.73
CA GLU A 63 41.23 -24.29 8.09
C GLU A 63 41.95 -25.62 8.39
N LYS A 64 41.23 -26.61 8.94
CA LYS A 64 41.79 -27.94 9.25
C LYS A 64 41.93 -28.86 8.03
N ASP A 65 41.20 -28.58 6.95
CA ASP A 65 41.20 -29.41 5.74
C ASP A 65 41.27 -28.54 4.48
N PRO A 66 42.43 -28.49 3.80
CA PRO A 66 42.65 -27.69 2.60
C PRO A 66 41.70 -28.03 1.44
N ASN A 67 41.13 -29.24 1.40
CA ASN A 67 40.21 -29.67 0.32
C ASN A 67 38.75 -29.30 0.61
N LYS A 68 38.45 -28.78 1.80
CA LYS A 68 37.07 -28.52 2.21
C LYS A 68 36.57 -27.21 1.62
N ARG A 69 35.44 -27.28 0.92
CA ARG A 69 34.82 -26.14 0.24
C ARG A 69 33.85 -25.38 1.14
N LEU A 70 34.06 -24.08 1.26
CA LEU A 70 33.17 -23.18 2.01
C LEU A 70 31.87 -22.97 1.24
N LYS A 71 30.74 -23.07 1.94
CA LYS A 71 29.40 -22.84 1.39
C LYS A 71 28.71 -21.75 2.20
N MET A 72 27.97 -20.88 1.50
CA MET A 72 27.19 -19.83 2.13
C MET A 72 26.16 -20.43 3.10
N ALA A 73 26.12 -19.91 4.32
CA ALA A 73 25.18 -20.33 5.34
C ALA A 73 23.74 -20.03 4.89
N ALA A 74 22.79 -20.88 5.30
CA ALA A 74 21.38 -20.63 5.02
C ALA A 74 20.96 -19.31 5.69
N PRO A 75 20.22 -18.43 4.99
CA PRO A 75 19.81 -17.15 5.55
C PRO A 75 18.92 -17.38 6.78
N LYS A 76 19.33 -16.84 7.93
CA LYS A 76 18.58 -16.96 9.21
C LYS A 76 17.17 -16.35 9.12
N HIS A 77 16.98 -15.36 8.25
CA HIS A 77 15.70 -14.68 8.04
C HIS A 77 15.23 -14.85 6.61
N LYS A 78 14.10 -15.57 6.44
CA LYS A 78 13.41 -15.69 5.16
C LYS A 78 12.66 -14.38 4.91
N MET A 79 13.23 -13.47 4.13
CA MET A 79 12.51 -12.26 3.73
C MET A 79 11.20 -12.67 3.03
N PRO A 80 10.06 -12.07 3.39
CA PRO A 80 8.81 -12.37 2.70
C PRO A 80 8.93 -11.98 1.23
N SER A 81 8.45 -12.82 0.33
CA SER A 81 8.48 -12.53 -1.11
C SER A 81 7.72 -11.23 -1.37
N VAL A 82 8.43 -10.18 -1.83
CA VAL A 82 7.79 -8.93 -2.23
C VAL A 82 6.99 -9.20 -3.49
N LYS A 83 5.66 -9.27 -3.35
CA LYS A 83 4.76 -9.42 -4.51
C LYS A 83 4.81 -8.12 -5.31
N LEU A 84 5.53 -8.11 -6.44
CA LEU A 84 5.52 -7.00 -7.37
C LEU A 84 4.09 -6.77 -7.87
N LYS A 85 3.61 -5.52 -7.80
CA LYS A 85 2.31 -5.15 -8.34
C LYS A 85 2.36 -5.29 -9.86
N LYS A 86 1.36 -5.95 -10.46
CA LYS A 86 1.24 -6.03 -11.92
C LYS A 86 1.12 -4.62 -12.49
N ALA A 87 1.90 -4.31 -13.53
CA ALA A 87 1.83 -3.03 -14.21
C ALA A 87 0.42 -2.78 -14.81
N PRO A 88 -0.02 -1.51 -14.92
CA PRO A 88 -1.27 -1.19 -15.60
C PRO A 88 -1.28 -1.74 -17.02
N ARG A 89 -2.37 -2.41 -17.42
CA ARG A 89 -2.51 -2.97 -18.77
C ARG A 89 -2.76 -1.83 -19.76
N TYR A 90 -1.80 -1.60 -20.68
CA TYR A 90 -1.95 -0.60 -21.73
C TYR A 90 -3.05 -1.02 -22.70
N THR A 91 -4.01 -0.12 -22.98
CA THR A 91 -5.02 -0.34 -24.02
C THR A 91 -4.66 0.47 -25.27
N PRO A 92 -4.48 -0.17 -26.43
CA PRO A 92 -4.16 0.53 -27.67
C PRO A 92 -5.28 1.49 -28.08
N VAL A 93 -4.94 2.56 -28.80
CA VAL A 93 -5.84 3.66 -29.16
C VAL A 93 -7.11 3.17 -29.86
N SER A 94 -6.99 2.22 -30.78
CA SER A 94 -8.12 1.62 -31.50
C SER A 94 -9.17 1.02 -30.55
N LYS A 95 -8.72 0.34 -29.49
CA LYS A 95 -9.60 -0.31 -28.51
C LYS A 95 -10.13 0.63 -27.42
N ARG A 96 -9.81 1.93 -27.47
CA ARG A 96 -10.29 2.91 -26.47
C ARG A 96 -11.75 3.29 -26.69
N GLN A 97 -12.21 3.27 -27.94
CA GLN A 97 -13.61 3.54 -28.29
C GLN A 97 -14.54 2.40 -27.84
N ASP A 98 -14.01 1.18 -27.71
CA ASP A 98 -14.77 0.01 -27.25
C ASP A 98 -14.94 -0.03 -25.71
N LYS A 99 -14.15 0.77 -24.97
CA LYS A 99 -14.25 0.84 -23.50
C LYS A 99 -15.62 1.32 -23.00
N PRO A 100 -16.23 2.40 -23.52
CA PRO A 100 -17.57 2.81 -23.08
C PRO A 100 -18.63 1.74 -23.34
N ASP A 101 -18.55 1.02 -24.45
CA ASP A 101 -19.46 -0.08 -24.80
C ASP A 101 -19.38 -1.23 -23.78
N ALA A 102 -18.14 -1.63 -23.44
CA ALA A 102 -17.87 -2.63 -22.41
C ALA A 102 -18.36 -2.21 -21.01
N VAL A 103 -18.15 -0.94 -20.64
CA VAL A 103 -18.64 -0.42 -19.35
C VAL A 103 -20.15 -0.43 -19.30
N TYR A 104 -20.82 -0.03 -20.38
CA TYR A 104 -22.28 -0.03 -20.45
C TYR A 104 -22.85 -1.46 -20.35
N TRP A 105 -22.19 -2.44 -20.99
CA TRP A 105 -22.55 -3.85 -20.85
C TRP A 105 -22.43 -4.36 -19.41
N LEU A 106 -21.33 -4.02 -18.71
CA LEU A 106 -21.15 -4.41 -17.31
C LEU A 106 -22.20 -3.79 -16.39
N LEU A 107 -22.50 -2.50 -16.57
CA LEU A 107 -23.53 -1.81 -15.77
C LEU A 107 -24.92 -2.41 -15.96
N ARG A 108 -25.21 -2.94 -17.16
CA ARG A 108 -26.51 -3.56 -17.48
C ARG A 108 -26.62 -5.00 -16.99
N ASN A 109 -25.60 -5.82 -17.21
CA ASN A 109 -25.66 -7.26 -16.95
C ASN A 109 -25.18 -7.64 -15.55
N HIS A 110 -24.27 -6.85 -14.97
CA HIS A 110 -23.61 -7.15 -13.70
C HIS A 110 -23.70 -5.95 -12.73
N PRO A 111 -24.89 -5.67 -12.17
CA PRO A 111 -25.07 -4.59 -11.19
C PRO A 111 -24.30 -4.80 -9.88
N GLU A 112 -23.79 -6.01 -9.63
CA GLU A 112 -22.94 -6.35 -8.49
C GLU A 112 -21.55 -5.71 -8.54
N PHE A 113 -21.09 -5.23 -9.70
CA PHE A 113 -19.79 -4.59 -9.82
C PHE A 113 -19.77 -3.20 -9.21
N GLY A 114 -18.80 -2.96 -8.33
CA GLY A 114 -18.44 -1.60 -7.92
C GLY A 114 -17.52 -0.93 -8.95
N ASP A 115 -17.54 0.41 -9.00
CA ASP A 115 -16.70 1.21 -9.91
C ASP A 115 -15.22 0.80 -9.85
N ALA A 116 -14.71 0.47 -8.66
CA ALA A 116 -13.33 0.06 -8.45
C ALA A 116 -12.97 -1.26 -9.15
N ASP A 117 -13.92 -2.17 -9.31
CA ASP A 117 -13.72 -3.45 -9.98
C ASP A 117 -13.82 -3.28 -11.50
N ILE A 118 -14.74 -2.42 -11.99
CA ILE A 118 -14.82 -2.01 -13.41
C ILE A 118 -13.52 -1.32 -13.86
N ILE A 119 -12.97 -0.42 -13.05
CA ILE A 119 -11.70 0.27 -13.34
C ILE A 119 -10.54 -0.73 -13.49
N LYS A 120 -10.47 -1.75 -12.63
CA LYS A 120 -9.42 -2.78 -12.70
C LYS A 120 -9.58 -3.71 -13.89
N LEU A 121 -10.81 -4.04 -14.27
CA LEU A 121 -11.10 -4.99 -15.33
C LEU A 121 -10.90 -4.37 -16.72
N ILE A 122 -11.45 -3.18 -16.96
CA ILE A 122 -11.42 -2.53 -18.28
C ILE A 122 -10.26 -1.53 -18.43
N GLY A 123 -9.74 -0.99 -17.32
CA GLY A 123 -8.76 0.10 -17.37
C GLY A 123 -9.37 1.42 -17.85
N THR A 124 -10.54 1.76 -17.32
CA THR A 124 -11.23 3.06 -17.52
C THR A 124 -11.11 3.94 -16.27
N THR A 125 -11.62 5.17 -16.33
CA THR A 125 -11.64 6.10 -15.18
C THR A 125 -13.02 6.19 -14.54
N LYS A 126 -13.07 6.49 -13.23
CA LYS A 126 -14.33 6.67 -12.50
C LYS A 126 -15.24 7.74 -13.13
N ALA A 127 -14.67 8.86 -13.57
CA ALA A 127 -15.41 9.92 -14.26
C ALA A 127 -16.06 9.43 -15.55
N THR A 128 -15.40 8.54 -16.29
CA THR A 128 -15.97 7.94 -17.51
C THR A 128 -17.16 7.04 -17.18
N ILE A 129 -17.04 6.21 -16.12
CA ILE A 129 -18.14 5.34 -15.66
C ILE A 129 -19.35 6.18 -15.26
N GLN A 130 -19.14 7.28 -14.51
CA GLN A 130 -20.22 8.19 -14.11
C GLN A 130 -20.91 8.82 -15.33
N LYS A 131 -20.13 9.36 -16.29
CA LYS A 131 -20.69 9.90 -17.54
C LYS A 131 -21.51 8.90 -18.33
N ILE A 132 -21.14 7.61 -18.32
CA ILE A 132 -21.91 6.56 -19.00
C ILE A 132 -23.20 6.26 -18.23
N ARG A 133 -23.15 6.21 -16.89
CA ARG A 133 -24.32 6.03 -16.02
C ARG A 133 -25.33 7.17 -16.19
N GLU A 134 -24.83 8.40 -16.29
CA GLU A 134 -25.62 9.62 -16.49
C GLU A 134 -25.98 9.88 -17.97
N ARG A 135 -25.51 9.02 -18.90
CA ARG A 135 -25.62 9.23 -20.36
C ARG A 135 -25.10 10.59 -20.85
N SER A 136 -24.16 11.19 -20.13
CA SER A 136 -23.48 12.45 -20.46
C SER A 136 -22.13 12.25 -21.16
N HIS A 137 -21.82 11.04 -21.63
CA HIS A 137 -20.65 10.81 -22.47
C HIS A 137 -20.86 11.45 -23.86
N TRP A 138 -19.81 12.02 -24.46
CA TRP A 138 -19.91 12.68 -25.77
C TRP A 138 -20.49 11.77 -26.86
N ASN A 139 -20.25 10.45 -26.75
CA ASN A 139 -20.76 9.45 -27.69
C ASN A 139 -21.96 8.65 -27.14
N ALA A 140 -22.69 9.14 -26.13
CA ALA A 140 -23.71 8.35 -25.43
C ALA A 140 -24.80 7.75 -26.32
N ALA A 141 -25.13 8.40 -27.44
CA ALA A 141 -26.15 7.92 -28.39
C ALA A 141 -25.72 6.69 -29.20
N ALA A 142 -24.41 6.52 -29.44
CA ALA A 142 -23.89 5.41 -30.25
C ALA A 142 -23.34 4.24 -29.41
N ILE A 143 -23.36 4.33 -28.08
CA ILE A 143 -22.86 3.28 -27.19
C ILE A 143 -23.70 2.03 -27.32
N LYS A 144 -23.05 0.89 -27.58
CA LYS A 144 -23.69 -0.43 -27.65
C LYS A 144 -23.27 -1.27 -26.46
N ALA A 145 -24.18 -2.05 -25.90
CA ALA A 145 -23.83 -3.00 -24.84
C ALA A 145 -23.13 -4.22 -25.47
N VAL A 146 -21.80 -4.22 -25.49
CA VAL A 146 -20.97 -5.31 -26.01
C VAL A 146 -20.11 -5.90 -24.90
N ASP A 147 -19.99 -7.23 -24.87
CA ASP A 147 -19.26 -7.95 -23.84
C ASP A 147 -17.74 -7.62 -23.87
N PRO A 148 -17.13 -7.21 -22.74
CA PRO A 148 -15.70 -6.92 -22.64
C PRO A 148 -14.77 -8.08 -23.02
N VAL A 149 -15.23 -9.33 -22.92
CA VAL A 149 -14.46 -10.51 -23.34
C VAL A 149 -14.38 -10.59 -24.87
N THR A 150 -15.50 -10.35 -25.56
CA THR A 150 -15.56 -10.34 -27.03
C THR A 150 -14.71 -9.22 -27.64
N LEU A 151 -14.63 -8.08 -26.96
CA LEU A 151 -13.77 -6.95 -27.33
C LEU A 151 -12.28 -7.21 -27.02
N GLY A 152 -11.97 -8.29 -26.28
CA GLY A 152 -10.63 -8.65 -25.84
C GLY A 152 -10.04 -7.63 -24.88
N LEU A 153 -10.87 -6.99 -24.05
CA LEU A 153 -10.45 -6.08 -22.97
C LEU A 153 -10.14 -6.85 -21.68
N CYS A 154 -10.86 -7.94 -21.43
CA CYS A 154 -10.61 -8.87 -20.33
C CYS A 154 -10.69 -10.32 -20.81
N SER A 155 -10.08 -11.24 -20.07
CA SER A 155 -10.27 -12.68 -20.30
C SER A 155 -11.52 -13.20 -19.57
N GLN A 156 -12.09 -14.31 -20.05
CA GLN A 156 -13.24 -14.96 -19.39
C GLN A 156 -12.95 -15.25 -17.92
N LEU A 157 -11.76 -15.77 -17.62
CA LEU A 157 -11.34 -16.10 -16.26
C LEU A 157 -11.22 -14.87 -15.37
N GLU A 158 -10.78 -13.73 -15.91
CA GLU A 158 -10.73 -12.46 -15.17
C GLU A 158 -12.14 -11.94 -14.86
N LEU A 159 -13.09 -12.07 -15.79
CA LEU A 159 -14.49 -11.68 -15.59
C LEU A 159 -15.14 -12.54 -14.50
N ASP A 160 -15.03 -13.88 -14.59
CA ASP A 160 -15.63 -14.81 -13.63
C ASP A 160 -15.05 -14.63 -12.21
N LEU A 161 -13.73 -14.43 -12.11
CA LEU A 161 -13.06 -14.11 -10.84
C LEU A 161 -13.55 -12.78 -10.26
N ALA A 162 -13.76 -11.78 -11.12
CA ALA A 162 -14.24 -10.47 -10.72
C ALA A 162 -15.70 -10.54 -10.23
N VAL A 163 -16.58 -11.29 -10.90
CA VAL A 163 -17.97 -11.55 -10.46
C VAL A 163 -17.98 -12.26 -9.11
N THR A 164 -17.19 -13.33 -8.96
CA THR A 164 -17.09 -14.08 -7.71
C THR A 164 -16.62 -13.18 -6.57
N ARG A 165 -15.62 -12.33 -6.82
CA ARG A 165 -15.11 -11.37 -5.83
C ARG A 165 -16.15 -10.30 -5.50
N ALA A 166 -16.88 -9.78 -6.48
CA ALA A 166 -17.93 -8.79 -6.29
C ALA A 166 -19.06 -9.35 -5.43
N ASN A 167 -19.52 -10.57 -5.70
CA ASN A 167 -20.53 -11.26 -4.90
C ASN A 167 -20.06 -11.51 -3.46
N GLN A 168 -18.85 -12.04 -3.27
CA GLN A 168 -18.29 -12.21 -1.93
C GLN A 168 -18.20 -10.89 -1.15
N LYS A 169 -17.87 -9.79 -1.83
CA LYS A 169 -17.81 -8.46 -1.22
C LYS A 169 -19.19 -7.97 -0.82
N ARG A 170 -20.20 -8.16 -1.68
CA ARG A 170 -21.60 -7.83 -1.39
C ARG A 170 -22.12 -8.62 -0.20
N ASP A 171 -21.91 -9.93 -0.17
CA ASP A 171 -22.33 -10.80 0.94
C ASP A 171 -21.65 -10.40 2.26
N ARG A 172 -20.36 -10.05 2.21
CA ARG A 172 -19.65 -9.51 3.39
C ARG A 172 -20.22 -8.18 3.85
N GLN A 173 -20.68 -7.32 2.93
CA GLN A 173 -21.32 -6.06 3.28
C GLN A 173 -22.70 -6.28 3.91
N VAL A 174 -23.52 -7.17 3.35
CA VAL A 174 -24.83 -7.54 3.90
C VAL A 174 -24.67 -8.12 5.31
N ARG A 175 -23.79 -9.10 5.51
CA ARG A 175 -23.49 -9.69 6.84
C ARG A 175 -22.99 -8.66 7.85
N LYS A 176 -22.22 -7.66 7.40
CA LYS A 176 -21.77 -6.57 8.28
C LYS A 176 -22.90 -5.60 8.61
N ALA A 177 -23.82 -5.35 7.68
CA ALA A 177 -24.99 -4.51 7.91
C ALA A 177 -25.96 -5.16 8.89
N GLU A 178 -26.21 -6.47 8.77
CA GLU A 178 -27.01 -7.26 9.73
C GLU A 178 -26.41 -7.17 11.14
N LYS A 179 -25.12 -7.45 11.30
CA LYS A 179 -24.40 -7.31 12.59
C LYS A 179 -24.36 -5.88 13.12
N ARG A 180 -24.50 -4.87 12.26
CA ARG A 180 -24.57 -3.46 12.66
C ARG A 180 -25.99 -3.08 13.09
N GLY A 181 -27.01 -3.69 12.50
CA GLY A 181 -28.42 -3.53 12.89
C GLY A 181 -28.73 -4.13 14.25
N GLU A 182 -27.97 -5.15 14.69
CA GLU A 182 -28.05 -5.73 16.05
C GLU A 182 -27.35 -4.89 17.13
N ARG A 183 -26.88 -3.67 16.81
CA ARG A 183 -26.33 -2.76 17.82
C ARG A 183 -27.46 -2.11 18.60
N LEU A 184 -27.28 -1.99 19.91
CA LEU A 184 -28.18 -1.25 20.79
C LEU A 184 -28.39 0.17 20.23
N ARG A 185 -29.64 0.66 20.33
CA ARG A 185 -30.02 2.00 19.88
C ARG A 185 -29.13 3.06 20.54
N PRO A 186 -28.88 4.21 19.89
CA PRO A 186 -28.14 5.31 20.49
C PRO A 186 -28.72 5.69 21.86
N ILE A 187 -27.85 6.07 22.80
CA ILE A 187 -28.23 6.48 24.17
C ILE A 187 -29.32 7.56 24.16
N GLU A 188 -29.31 8.45 23.16
CA GLU A 188 -30.30 9.51 22.98
C GLU A 188 -31.74 8.98 22.78
N GLU A 189 -31.91 7.82 22.13
CA GLU A 189 -33.24 7.18 21.99
C GLU A 189 -33.65 6.40 23.24
N THR A 190 -32.71 6.06 24.12
CA THR A 190 -32.97 5.23 25.32
C THR A 190 -33.31 6.07 26.55
N VAL A 191 -32.92 7.36 26.58
CA VAL A 191 -33.11 8.26 27.75
C VAL A 191 -34.34 9.17 27.61
N GLY A 192 -35.03 9.19 26.47
CA GLY A 192 -36.22 10.02 26.23
C GLY A 192 -37.53 9.43 26.77
N GLY A 193 -37.70 9.34 28.09
CA GLY A 193 -38.96 8.86 28.68
C GLY A 193 -39.09 8.92 30.21
N GLY A 194 -38.20 9.62 30.92
CA GLY A 194 -38.24 9.76 32.38
C GLY A 194 -38.92 11.06 32.83
N ARG A 195 -40.21 10.96 33.16
CA ARG A 195 -41.05 11.99 33.78
C ARG A 195 -40.44 12.50 35.10
N HIS A 196 -40.17 13.81 35.21
CA HIS A 196 -40.07 14.48 36.52
C HIS A 196 -41.39 15.22 36.80
N PRO A 197 -42.04 15.02 37.96
CA PRO A 197 -43.31 15.65 38.31
C PRO A 197 -43.13 17.11 38.77
N ALA A 198 -44.19 17.89 38.58
CA ALA A 198 -44.31 19.30 38.94
C ALA A 198 -44.42 19.53 40.45
N GLU A 199 -43.86 20.64 40.94
CA GLU A 199 -44.38 21.37 42.10
C GLU A 199 -44.06 22.87 41.95
N ALA A 200 -45.06 23.68 42.28
CA ALA A 200 -45.18 25.10 42.01
C ALA A 200 -45.05 25.93 43.31
N ALA A 201 -44.50 27.14 43.21
CA ALA A 201 -44.73 28.33 44.06
C ALA A 201 -43.74 29.41 43.58
N GLU A 202 -43.99 30.73 43.46
CA GLU A 202 -45.12 31.62 43.67
C GLU A 202 -44.63 33.00 43.13
N SER A 203 -45.45 33.76 42.39
CA SER A 203 -45.11 35.13 41.92
C SER A 203 -45.52 36.19 42.95
N PRO A 204 -45.00 37.44 42.96
CA PRO A 204 -45.60 38.51 42.13
C PRO A 204 -44.63 39.64 41.66
N PRO A 205 -45.10 40.62 40.85
CA PRO A 205 -44.28 41.34 39.85
C PRO A 205 -43.93 42.80 40.23
N ARG A 206 -42.94 43.41 39.56
CA ARG A 206 -42.84 44.87 39.45
C ARG A 206 -42.00 45.34 38.24
N ASN A 207 -42.63 46.13 37.37
CA ASN A 207 -42.03 47.04 36.38
C ASN A 207 -42.41 48.48 36.81
N PRO A 208 -41.98 49.55 36.11
CA PRO A 208 -40.65 49.96 35.64
C PRO A 208 -40.31 51.41 36.13
N ASP A 209 -39.23 52.01 35.62
CA ASP A 209 -38.85 53.45 35.65
C ASP A 209 -37.79 53.90 36.67
N GLU A 210 -36.62 54.32 36.17
CA GLU A 210 -36.04 55.67 36.37
C GLU A 210 -34.63 55.79 35.76
N GLY A 211 -34.45 56.74 34.84
CA GLY A 211 -33.26 57.62 34.78
C GLY A 211 -32.11 57.31 33.81
N ALA A 212 -32.15 57.91 32.61
CA ALA A 212 -31.01 58.14 31.70
C ALA A 212 -30.29 59.49 32.02
N PRO A 213 -29.40 60.09 31.18
CA PRO A 213 -28.17 59.66 30.48
C PRO A 213 -27.00 60.71 30.60
N ALA A 214 -25.80 60.43 30.03
CA ALA A 214 -24.80 61.39 29.46
C ALA A 214 -23.49 60.63 29.12
N SER A 215 -23.02 60.44 27.87
CA SER A 215 -22.53 61.32 26.79
C SER A 215 -20.99 61.43 26.73
N ASP A 216 -20.43 60.87 25.64
CA ASP A 216 -19.22 61.21 24.86
C ASP A 216 -17.96 61.82 25.51
N GLU A 217 -16.79 61.20 25.28
CA GLU A 217 -15.73 61.71 24.36
C GLU A 217 -14.34 61.04 24.60
N TYR A 218 -13.50 61.10 23.55
CA TYR A 218 -12.04 60.85 23.44
C TYR A 218 -11.56 59.38 23.47
N ALA A 219 -11.27 58.71 22.34
CA ALA A 219 -10.24 58.94 21.30
C ALA A 219 -8.80 58.52 21.68
N LEU A 220 -8.13 57.91 20.68
CA LEU A 220 -6.73 57.48 20.58
C LEU A 220 -6.32 56.18 21.28
N SER A 221 -6.21 55.11 20.49
CA SER A 221 -4.89 54.59 20.04
C SER A 221 -5.09 53.25 19.32
N ALA A 222 -5.35 53.32 18.01
CA ALA A 222 -4.98 52.25 17.10
C ALA A 222 -3.61 52.62 16.55
N GLU A 223 -2.58 51.83 16.83
CA GLU A 223 -1.46 51.54 15.91
C GLU A 223 -0.45 50.55 16.55
N LEU A 224 -0.04 49.59 15.72
CA LEU A 224 1.29 48.95 15.66
C LEU A 224 1.75 47.95 16.74
N GLU A 225 1.80 46.65 16.38
CA GLU A 225 3.02 45.88 15.98
C GLU A 225 2.67 44.38 15.89
N GLN A 226 2.55 43.84 14.67
CA GLN A 226 3.50 42.94 13.97
C GLN A 226 3.33 41.44 14.27
N ASP A 227 2.70 40.74 13.32
CA ASP A 227 3.17 39.46 12.75
C ASP A 227 2.91 39.50 11.23
#